data_AF-A0A4C1TI33-F1
#
_entry.id   AF-A0A4C1TI33-F1
#
_cell.length_a   1.000
_cell.length_b   1.000
_cell.length_c   1.000
_cell.angle_alpha   90.00
_cell.angle_beta   90.00
_cell.angle_gamma   90.00
#
_symmetry.space_group_name_H-M   'P 1'
#
loop_
_entity.id
_entity.type
_entity.pdbx_description
1 polymer ?
#
loop_
_entity_poly.entity_id
_entity_poly.type
_entity_poly.pdbx_seq_one_letter_code
_entity_poly.pdbx_strand_id
1 'polypeptide(L)'
;MSRPQGGRIQVPDDLREILLEFTISYLLEQPGDVINYAVEFFTRLQNNRTTTVIRGPAAGTPDESIISDEEEPPVARFNNRRKSVFAETYDPEEDDSDEGAPVVFPKSDAQRARLAEAVRGILLFRSLDAQQMQQNNDKHIEAIRIRADK
;
A
#
# COMPACT_ATOMS: atom_id res chain seq x y z
N MET A 1 41.62 26.21 -33.35
CA MET A 1 41.55 25.63 -31.99
C MET A 1 40.37 24.67 -31.91
N SER A 2 40.62 23.37 -31.89
CA SER A 2 39.58 22.33 -31.82
C SER A 2 39.05 22.17 -30.40
N ARG A 3 37.74 22.33 -30.19
CA ARG A 3 37.05 21.98 -28.94
C ARG A 3 37.01 20.45 -28.81
N PRO A 4 37.47 19.84 -27.70
CA PRO A 4 37.29 18.41 -27.52
C PRO A 4 35.80 18.13 -27.25
N GLN A 5 35.27 17.20 -28.03
CA GLN A 5 33.90 16.70 -27.95
C GLN A 5 33.74 15.77 -26.74
N GLY A 6 32.58 15.87 -26.08
CA GLY A 6 31.89 14.75 -25.45
C GLY A 6 32.66 13.93 -24.41
N GLY A 7 33.14 14.55 -23.34
CA GLY A 7 33.51 13.80 -22.14
C GLY A 7 32.26 13.14 -21.55
N ARG A 8 32.16 11.81 -21.64
CA ARG A 8 31.18 11.04 -20.87
C ARG A 8 31.37 11.40 -19.40
N ILE A 9 30.45 12.16 -18.81
CA ILE A 9 30.50 12.49 -17.39
C ILE A 9 30.29 11.17 -16.65
N GLN A 10 31.37 10.63 -16.09
CA GLN A 10 31.31 9.47 -15.22
C GLN A 10 30.82 9.95 -13.86
N VAL A 11 29.54 9.70 -13.59
CA VAL A 11 28.94 9.98 -12.28
C VAL A 11 29.45 8.90 -11.32
N PRO A 12 30.09 9.28 -10.19
CA PRO A 12 30.51 8.32 -9.16
C PRO A 12 29.35 7.44 -8.72
N ASP A 13 29.63 6.17 -8.46
CA ASP A 13 28.60 5.20 -8.10
C ASP A 13 27.91 5.58 -6.78
N ASP A 14 28.66 6.06 -5.79
CA ASP A 14 28.12 6.60 -4.53
C ASP A 14 27.07 7.71 -4.74
N LEU A 15 27.35 8.64 -5.65
CA LEU A 15 26.43 9.73 -5.96
C LEU A 15 25.18 9.20 -6.67
N ARG A 16 25.34 8.21 -7.55
CA ARG A 16 24.24 7.58 -8.26
C ARG A 16 23.30 6.86 -7.30
N GLU A 17 23.83 6.10 -6.36
CA GLU A 17 23.04 5.36 -5.37
C GLU A 17 22.22 6.32 -4.50
N ILE A 18 22.84 7.37 -3.98
CA ILE A 18 22.18 8.37 -3.15
C ILE A 18 21.03 9.06 -3.90
N LEU A 19 21.25 9.44 -5.17
CA LEU A 19 20.23 10.09 -5.99
C LEU A 19 19.10 9.12 -6.37
N LEU A 20 19.41 7.85 -6.62
CA LEU A 20 18.40 6.82 -6.87
C LEU A 20 17.52 6.62 -5.65
N GLU A 21 18.11 6.50 -4.45
CA GLU A 21 17.38 6.34 -3.20
C GLU A 21 16.44 7.54 -2.96
N PHE A 22 16.95 8.76 -3.10
CA PHE A 22 16.13 9.98 -3.02
C PHE A 22 14.97 9.96 -4.00
N THR A 23 15.23 9.57 -5.26
CA THR A 23 14.22 9.53 -6.31
C THR A 23 13.13 8.49 -6.01
N ILE A 24 13.52 7.31 -5.52
CA ILE A 24 12.56 6.27 -5.14
C ILE A 24 11.68 6.77 -3.99
N SER A 25 12.28 7.34 -2.94
CA SER A 25 11.54 7.88 -1.80
C SER A 25 10.58 9.00 -2.21
N TYR A 26 11.00 9.90 -3.09
CA TYR A 26 10.14 10.96 -3.64
C TYR A 26 8.95 10.40 -4.43
N LEU A 27 9.14 9.35 -5.24
CA LEU A 27 8.06 8.73 -6.01
C LEU A 27 7.05 7.97 -5.13
N LEU A 28 7.48 7.48 -3.97
CA LEU A 28 6.61 6.79 -3.01
C LEU A 28 5.78 7.76 -2.17
N GLU A 29 6.41 8.82 -1.65
CA GLU A 29 5.75 9.75 -0.71
C GLU A 29 5.05 10.92 -1.42
N GLN A 30 5.39 11.22 -2.68
CA GLN A 30 4.86 12.33 -3.48
C GLN A 30 4.65 13.64 -2.68
N PRO A 31 5.71 14.16 -2.04
CA PRO A 31 5.60 15.38 -1.25
C PRO A 31 5.31 16.59 -2.15
N GLY A 32 4.53 17.53 -1.65
CA GLY A 32 4.14 18.75 -2.39
C GLY A 32 5.30 19.72 -2.65
N ASP A 33 6.38 19.64 -1.87
CA ASP A 33 7.57 20.48 -2.01
C ASP A 33 8.84 19.61 -2.06
N VAL A 34 9.44 19.54 -3.24
CA VAL A 34 10.66 18.77 -3.52
C VAL A 34 11.86 19.28 -2.71
N ILE A 35 11.97 20.60 -2.53
CA ILE A 35 13.16 21.21 -1.93
C ILE A 35 13.18 20.92 -0.44
N ASN A 36 12.07 21.17 0.25
CA ASN A 36 11.94 20.84 1.67
C ASN A 36 12.13 19.33 1.92
N TYR A 37 11.58 18.50 1.03
CA TYR A 37 11.78 17.06 1.09
C TYR A 37 13.24 16.64 0.93
N ALA A 38 13.98 17.24 -0.01
CA ALA A 38 15.39 16.97 -0.20
C ALA A 38 16.22 17.34 1.03
N VAL A 39 15.94 18.50 1.65
CA VAL A 39 16.61 18.92 2.89
C VAL A 39 16.39 17.86 3.99
N GLU A 40 15.16 17.40 4.18
CA GLU A 40 14.84 16.40 5.19
C GLU A 40 15.49 15.04 4.90
N PHE A 41 15.39 14.55 3.66
CA PHE A 41 15.97 13.29 3.22
C PHE A 41 17.49 13.25 3.44
N PHE A 42 18.22 14.27 2.96
CA PHE A 42 19.68 14.32 3.11
C PHE A 42 20.12 14.58 4.54
N THR A 43 19.34 15.31 5.35
CA THR A 43 19.61 15.49 6.79
C THR A 43 19.50 14.15 7.53
N ARG A 44 18.45 13.36 7.25
CA ARG A 44 18.31 12.00 7.81
C ARG A 44 19.46 11.09 7.36
N LEU A 45 19.81 11.14 6.07
CA LEU A 45 20.92 10.36 5.52
C LEU A 45 22.27 10.72 6.18
N GLN A 46 22.51 12.00 6.44
CA GLN A 46 23.72 12.48 7.12
C GLN A 46 23.78 11.99 8.58
N ASN A 47 22.67 12.08 9.32
CA ASN A 47 22.61 11.60 10.70
C ASN A 47 22.89 10.09 10.80
N ASN A 48 22.41 9.30 9.83
CA ASN A 48 22.66 7.87 9.74
C ASN A 48 24.14 7.54 9.45
N ARG A 49 24.86 8.40 8.73
CA ARG A 49 26.31 8.27 8.53
C ARG A 49 27.10 8.68 9.77
N THR A 50 26.66 9.71 10.48
CA THR A 50 27.32 10.17 11.72
C THR A 50 27.16 9.16 12.86
N THR A 51 25.99 8.52 13.00
CA THR A 51 25.77 7.48 14.04
C THR A 51 26.61 6.22 13.81
N THR A 52 26.84 5.83 12.55
CA THR A 52 27.70 4.69 12.20
C THR A 52 29.18 4.98 12.42
N VAL A 53 29.63 6.24 12.26
CA VAL A 53 31.03 6.63 12.52
C VAL A 53 31.34 6.80 14.02
N ILE A 54 30.35 7.17 14.85
CA ILE A 54 30.54 7.33 16.31
C ILE A 54 30.60 5.98 17.05
N ARG A 55 29.99 4.92 16.51
CA ARG A 55 30.12 3.54 17.03
C ARG A 55 31.31 2.80 16.39
N GLY A 56 32.53 3.24 16.67
CA GLY A 56 33.73 2.43 16.44
C GLY A 56 33.77 1.17 17.34
N PRO A 57 34.55 0.12 17.00
CA PRO A 57 34.64 -1.10 17.78
C PRO A 57 35.54 -0.87 19.00
N ALA A 58 34.96 -0.51 20.15
CA ALA A 58 35.69 -0.47 21.42
C ALA A 58 34.81 -1.04 22.54
N ALA A 59 35.37 -2.03 23.22
CA ALA A 59 34.78 -2.76 24.33
C ALA A 59 34.66 -1.92 25.61
N GLY A 60 33.67 -2.27 26.44
CA GLY A 60 33.46 -1.87 27.83
C GLY A 60 32.08 -1.24 28.03
N THR A 61 31.20 -1.63 28.94
CA THR A 61 31.20 -2.60 30.08
C THR A 61 29.74 -2.90 30.41
N PRO A 62 29.43 -4.00 31.13
CA PRO A 62 28.06 -4.44 31.39
C PRO A 62 27.47 -3.67 32.58
N ASP A 63 26.23 -3.22 32.42
CA ASP A 63 25.18 -3.05 33.45
C ASP A 63 24.29 -1.83 33.14
N GLU A 64 23.13 -2.09 32.54
CA GLU A 64 21.90 -1.45 33.00
C GLU A 64 20.72 -2.34 32.55
N SER A 65 20.19 -3.08 33.51
CA SER A 65 18.84 -3.62 33.48
C SER A 65 17.83 -2.50 33.22
N ILE A 66 16.89 -2.66 32.28
CA ILE A 66 15.49 -2.18 32.36
C ILE A 66 14.76 -2.43 31.01
N ILE A 67 13.52 -2.90 31.14
CA ILE A 67 12.45 -3.10 30.14
C ILE A 67 12.53 -4.39 29.31
N SER A 68 11.91 -5.42 29.91
CA SER A 68 11.06 -6.35 29.19
C SER A 68 10.03 -5.57 28.38
N ASP A 69 10.26 -5.41 27.09
CA ASP A 69 9.18 -5.31 26.11
C ASP A 69 9.30 -6.56 25.26
N GLU A 70 8.31 -7.44 25.37
CA GLU A 70 8.14 -8.58 24.49
C GLU A 70 7.71 -8.02 23.13
N GLU A 71 8.67 -7.38 22.45
CA GLU A 71 8.48 -6.71 21.18
C GLU A 71 8.21 -7.80 20.15
N GLU A 72 6.93 -8.03 19.88
CA GLU A 72 6.47 -8.92 18.83
C GLU A 72 7.29 -8.61 17.56
N PRO A 73 8.05 -9.59 17.02
CA PRO A 73 9.08 -9.31 16.05
C PRO A 73 8.48 -8.53 14.88
N PRO A 74 9.08 -7.39 14.48
CA PRO A 74 8.51 -6.53 13.45
C PRO A 74 8.23 -7.38 12.22
N VAL A 75 6.96 -7.48 11.84
CA VAL A 75 6.51 -8.28 10.69
C VAL A 75 7.42 -7.95 9.52
N ALA A 76 8.29 -8.91 9.17
CA ALA A 76 9.29 -8.75 8.13
C ALA A 76 8.56 -8.68 6.77
N ARG A 77 8.11 -7.48 6.41
CA ARG A 77 7.28 -7.21 5.22
C ARG A 77 7.96 -7.61 3.91
N PHE A 78 9.26 -7.87 3.93
CA PHE A 78 10.10 -7.99 2.75
C PHE A 78 10.78 -9.36 2.57
N ASN A 79 10.65 -10.31 3.52
CA ASN A 79 11.37 -11.59 3.45
C ASN A 79 10.53 -12.77 2.95
N ASN A 80 9.24 -12.58 2.68
CA ASN A 80 8.36 -13.64 2.19
C ASN A 80 8.03 -13.46 0.71
N ARG A 81 8.33 -14.50 -0.08
CA ARG A 81 7.87 -14.59 -1.47
C ARG A 81 6.34 -14.59 -1.49
N ARG A 82 5.74 -13.67 -2.25
CA ARG A 82 4.28 -13.53 -2.37
C ARG A 82 3.66 -14.85 -2.83
N LYS A 83 2.62 -15.31 -2.13
CA LYS A 83 1.82 -16.48 -2.51
C LYS A 83 0.74 -16.08 -3.51
N SER A 84 0.36 -17.00 -4.40
CA SER A 84 -0.76 -16.81 -5.31
C SER A 84 -2.09 -16.87 -4.55
N VAL A 85 -3.04 -16.02 -4.94
CA VAL A 85 -4.44 -16.08 -4.50
C VAL A 85 -5.30 -16.49 -5.69
N PHE A 86 -6.28 -17.35 -5.47
CA PHE A 86 -7.23 -17.81 -6.48
C PHE A 86 -8.65 -17.59 -5.97
N ALA A 87 -9.54 -17.13 -6.85
CA ALA A 87 -10.98 -17.10 -6.59
C ALA A 87 -11.61 -18.45 -6.96
N GLU A 88 -12.88 -18.65 -6.62
CA GLU A 88 -13.66 -19.79 -7.06
C GLU A 88 -13.77 -19.79 -8.59
N THR A 89 -13.77 -20.98 -9.20
CA THR A 89 -13.93 -21.13 -10.64
C THR A 89 -15.37 -20.77 -11.00
N TYR A 90 -15.51 -19.71 -11.80
CA TYR A 90 -16.79 -19.29 -12.35
C TYR A 90 -16.94 -19.86 -13.76
N ASP A 91 -18.00 -20.65 -13.99
CA ASP A 91 -18.41 -21.13 -15.30
C ASP A 91 -19.58 -20.26 -15.81
N PRO A 92 -19.40 -19.45 -16.86
CA PRO A 92 -20.47 -18.60 -17.38
C PRO A 92 -21.64 -19.37 -18.00
N GLU A 93 -21.45 -20.63 -18.42
CA GLU A 93 -22.52 -21.42 -19.07
C GLU A 93 -23.50 -22.03 -18.04
N GLU A 94 -23.11 -22.14 -16.76
CA GLU A 94 -24.02 -22.57 -15.69
C GLU A 94 -25.06 -21.49 -15.33
N ASP A 95 -24.75 -20.20 -15.55
CA ASP A 95 -25.65 -19.06 -15.24
C ASP A 95 -26.79 -18.90 -16.28
N ASP A 96 -26.67 -19.57 -17.45
CA ASP A 96 -27.74 -19.68 -18.46
C ASP A 96 -28.72 -20.83 -18.16
N SER A 97 -28.34 -21.74 -17.24
CA SER A 97 -29.25 -22.77 -16.73
C SER A 97 -30.12 -22.15 -15.64
N ASP A 98 -31.43 -22.22 -15.81
CA ASP A 98 -32.50 -21.65 -14.98
C ASP A 98 -32.56 -22.22 -13.54
N GLU A 99 -31.44 -22.69 -12.97
CA GLU A 99 -31.31 -23.42 -11.70
C GLU A 99 -31.08 -22.51 -10.47
N GLY A 100 -31.40 -21.22 -10.61
CA GLY A 100 -31.39 -20.29 -9.48
C GLY A 100 -31.79 -18.90 -9.89
N ALA A 101 -33.09 -18.59 -9.85
CA ALA A 101 -33.56 -17.22 -10.00
C ALA A 101 -32.73 -16.28 -9.10
N PRO A 102 -32.19 -15.17 -9.64
CA PRO A 102 -31.33 -14.28 -8.86
C PRO A 102 -32.09 -13.83 -7.62
N VAL A 103 -31.51 -14.07 -6.45
CA VAL A 103 -32.15 -13.73 -5.17
C VAL A 103 -32.29 -12.21 -5.09
N VAL A 104 -33.48 -11.70 -5.38
CA VAL A 104 -33.80 -10.28 -5.29
C VAL A 104 -34.36 -9.99 -3.91
N PHE A 105 -33.64 -9.16 -3.16
CA PHE A 105 -34.09 -8.69 -1.86
C PHE A 105 -34.77 -7.32 -2.01
N PRO A 106 -36.08 -7.18 -1.70
CA PRO A 106 -36.77 -5.90 -1.84
C PRO A 106 -36.22 -4.89 -0.83
N LYS A 107 -35.69 -3.77 -1.35
CA LYS A 107 -35.16 -2.64 -0.57
C LYS A 107 -35.98 -1.38 -0.79
N SER A 108 -36.13 -0.59 0.27
CA SER A 108 -36.65 0.79 0.14
C SER A 108 -35.66 1.70 -0.57
N ASP A 109 -36.16 2.72 -1.27
CA ASP A 109 -35.33 3.67 -2.01
C ASP A 109 -34.36 4.45 -1.09
N ALA A 110 -34.79 4.74 0.14
CA ALA A 110 -33.94 5.38 1.15
C ALA A 110 -32.76 4.48 1.56
N GLN A 111 -32.98 3.17 1.71
CA GLN A 111 -31.91 2.21 1.99
C GLN A 111 -30.97 2.06 0.79
N ARG A 112 -31.51 1.99 -0.43
CA ARG A 112 -30.72 1.92 -1.68
C ARG A 112 -29.78 3.11 -1.82
N ALA A 113 -30.27 4.33 -1.60
CA ALA A 113 -29.47 5.55 -1.68
C ALA A 113 -28.32 5.57 -0.66
N ARG A 114 -28.61 5.20 0.60
CA ARG A 114 -27.60 5.15 1.67
C ARG A 114 -26.50 4.13 1.37
N LEU A 115 -26.85 3.00 0.76
CA LEU A 115 -25.90 1.95 0.40
C LEU A 115 -25.04 2.35 -0.80
N ALA A 116 -25.64 2.93 -1.84
CA ALA A 116 -24.91 3.44 -2.99
C ALA A 116 -23.87 4.48 -2.55
N GLU A 117 -24.22 5.34 -1.61
CA GLU A 117 -23.29 6.32 -1.05
C GLU A 117 -22.20 5.67 -0.18
N ALA A 118 -22.53 4.68 0.66
CA ALA A 118 -21.55 4.00 1.49
C ALA A 118 -20.53 3.19 0.68
N VAL A 119 -20.97 2.64 -0.46
CA VAL A 119 -20.19 1.69 -1.26
C VAL A 119 -19.37 2.38 -2.37
N ARG A 120 -19.71 3.63 -2.76
CA ARG A 120 -19.02 4.40 -3.82
C ARG A 120 -17.50 4.54 -3.66
N GLY A 121 -17.00 4.51 -2.42
CA GLY A 121 -15.59 4.70 -2.10
C GLY A 121 -14.74 3.43 -2.20
N ILE A 122 -15.39 2.26 -2.28
CA ILE A 122 -14.72 0.96 -2.30
C ILE A 122 -14.27 0.66 -3.75
N LEU A 123 -13.01 0.28 -3.94
CA LEU A 123 -12.40 0.05 -5.27
C LEU A 123 -13.25 -0.89 -6.15
N LEU A 124 -13.81 -1.95 -5.56
CA LEU A 124 -14.64 -2.96 -6.25
C LEU A 124 -15.93 -2.39 -6.86
N PHE A 125 -16.47 -1.30 -6.29
CA PHE A 125 -17.75 -0.72 -6.69
C PHE A 125 -17.63 0.68 -7.32
N ARG A 126 -16.43 1.28 -7.26
CA ARG A 126 -16.15 2.61 -7.84
C ARG A 126 -16.27 2.63 -9.36
N SER A 127 -15.98 1.51 -10.03
CA SER A 127 -15.97 1.37 -11.48
C SER A 127 -17.21 0.67 -12.04
N LEU A 128 -18.23 0.42 -11.20
CA LEU A 128 -19.46 -0.20 -11.66
C LEU A 128 -20.39 0.85 -12.26
N ASP A 129 -21.03 0.50 -13.36
CA ASP A 129 -22.06 1.33 -13.98
C ASP A 129 -23.35 1.33 -13.15
N ALA A 130 -24.23 2.31 -13.37
CA ALA A 130 -25.46 2.48 -12.60
C ALA A 130 -26.35 1.22 -12.57
N GLN A 131 -26.39 0.46 -13.68
CA GLN A 131 -27.12 -0.79 -13.76
C GLN A 131 -26.47 -1.92 -12.95
N GLN A 132 -25.14 -2.03 -12.97
CA GLN A 132 -24.40 -3.01 -12.18
C GLN A 132 -24.47 -2.70 -10.69
N MET A 133 -24.42 -1.42 -10.33
CA MET A 133 -24.64 -0.94 -8.96
C MET A 133 -26.05 -1.28 -8.48
N GLN A 134 -27.07 -1.11 -9.32
CA GLN A 134 -28.44 -1.48 -8.99
C GLN A 134 -28.58 -3.00 -8.81
N GLN A 135 -28.03 -3.79 -9.73
CA GLN A 135 -28.08 -5.25 -9.66
C GLN A 135 -27.35 -5.79 -8.41
N ASN A 136 -26.18 -5.25 -8.09
CA ASN A 136 -25.43 -5.58 -6.89
C ASN A 136 -26.20 -5.17 -5.61
N ASN A 137 -26.83 -3.99 -5.64
CA ASN A 137 -27.74 -3.58 -4.59
C ASN A 137 -28.93 -4.54 -4.48
N ASP A 138 -29.51 -5.05 -5.56
CA ASP A 138 -30.63 -5.98 -5.51
C ASP A 138 -30.22 -7.36 -4.95
N LYS A 139 -28.99 -7.82 -5.23
CA LYS A 139 -28.47 -9.12 -4.79
C LYS A 139 -27.98 -9.15 -3.32
N HIS A 140 -27.38 -8.08 -2.77
CA HIS A 140 -26.49 -8.21 -1.59
C HIS A 140 -27.03 -7.72 -0.23
N ILE A 141 -28.32 -7.82 0.14
CA ILE A 141 -28.74 -7.56 1.54
C ILE A 141 -29.56 -8.68 2.17
N GLU A 142 -28.83 -9.46 2.94
CA GLU A 142 -29.20 -9.93 4.28
C GLU A 142 -27.99 -9.85 5.25
N ALA A 143 -26.76 -9.89 4.73
CA ALA A 143 -25.54 -10.09 5.53
C ALA A 143 -25.08 -8.94 6.45
N ILE A 144 -25.57 -7.71 6.30
CA ILE A 144 -25.18 -6.60 7.19
C ILE A 144 -25.99 -6.57 8.51
N ARG A 145 -27.05 -7.39 8.62
CA ARG A 145 -27.87 -7.46 9.85
C ARG A 145 -27.38 -8.49 10.87
N ILE A 146 -26.37 -9.31 10.54
CA ILE A 146 -25.85 -10.37 11.42
C ILE A 146 -24.40 -10.07 11.86
N ARG A 147 -24.16 -8.94 12.52
CA ARG A 147 -22.98 -8.77 13.39
C ARG A 147 -23.05 -7.62 14.40
N ALA A 148 -24.25 -7.15 14.76
CA ALA A 148 -24.43 -6.10 15.76
C ALA A 148 -24.93 -6.62 17.13
N ASP A 149 -25.30 -7.89 17.26
CA ASP A 149 -25.70 -8.49 18.54
C ASP A 149 -25.04 -9.88 18.71
N LYS A 150 -23.81 -9.89 19.22
CA LYS A 150 -23.32 -10.92 20.14
C LYS A 150 -22.06 -10.49 20.87
#